data_AF-A0A349HWC4-F1
#
_entry.id   AF-A0A349HWC4-F1
#
_cell.length_a   1.000
_cell.length_b   1.000
_cell.length_c   1.000
_cell.angle_alpha   90.00
_cell.angle_beta   90.00
_cell.angle_gamma   90.00
#
_symmetry.space_group_name_H-M   'P 1'
#
loop_
_entity.id
_entity.type
_entity.pdbx_description
1 polymer ?
#
loop_
_entity_poly.entity_id
_entity_poly.type
_entity_poly.pdbx_seq_one_letter_code
_entity_poly.pdbx_strand_id
1 'polypeptide(L)'
;MKNKRVAIINSENKKIISAIKEVLKDKAEILEKDADLTNYDLIVLTGYESNFENNFTNNEVINIHPSLLPAFKEEDAITKSYLSGVKVSGVTIHKVEKEHFFGKILAQYPVLIGLETHLEEFKDDLEKVGARLYPPVIESILNDSVFDFQDLFKNPCNHTNGGCNGNCSSCNH
;
A
#
# COMPACT_ATOMS: atom_id res chain seq x y z
N MET A 1 -21.04 12.57 1.39
CA MET A 1 -20.03 11.80 0.65
C MET A 1 -20.65 10.47 0.27
N LYS A 2 -20.56 10.02 -0.99
CA LYS A 2 -21.07 8.70 -1.38
C LYS A 2 -20.37 7.63 -0.54
N ASN A 3 -21.10 6.61 -0.10
CA ASN A 3 -20.53 5.50 0.65
C ASN A 3 -19.75 4.60 -0.32
N LYS A 4 -18.50 4.97 -0.63
CA LYS A 4 -17.65 4.23 -1.56
C LYS A 4 -17.33 2.85 -0.98
N ARG A 5 -17.55 1.79 -1.78
CA ARG A 5 -17.23 0.40 -1.42
C ARG A 5 -15.88 -0.02 -1.97
N VAL A 6 -15.12 -0.76 -1.18
CA VAL A 6 -13.77 -1.22 -1.54
C VAL A 6 -13.73 -2.74 -1.63
N ALA A 7 -13.27 -3.26 -2.77
CA ALA A 7 -12.96 -4.67 -2.94
C ALA A 7 -11.46 -4.88 -2.74
N ILE A 8 -11.10 -5.72 -1.77
CA ILE A 8 -9.72 -6.21 -1.61
C ILE A 8 -9.65 -7.56 -2.31
N ILE A 9 -8.83 -7.66 -3.36
CA ILE A 9 -8.61 -8.94 -4.01
C ILE A 9 -7.68 -9.78 -3.14
N ASN A 10 -8.16 -10.97 -2.78
CA ASN A 10 -7.49 -11.90 -1.89
C ASN A 10 -6.10 -12.26 -2.45
N SER A 11 -5.10 -12.24 -1.59
CA SER A 11 -3.72 -12.60 -1.92
C SER A 11 -2.99 -13.18 -0.72
N GLU A 12 -1.76 -13.65 -0.95
CA GLU A 12 -0.92 -14.22 0.10
C GLU A 12 -0.44 -13.17 1.14
N ASN A 13 -0.53 -11.87 0.83
CA ASN A 13 -0.04 -10.77 1.68
C ASN A 13 -1.00 -10.42 2.84
N LYS A 14 -1.12 -11.36 3.80
CA LYS A 14 -2.02 -11.24 4.98
C LYS A 14 -1.80 -9.98 5.81
N LYS A 15 -0.55 -9.50 5.95
CA LYS A 15 -0.22 -8.30 6.74
C LYS A 15 -0.87 -7.05 6.14
N ILE A 16 -0.74 -6.87 4.82
CA ILE A 16 -1.30 -5.74 4.08
C ILE A 16 -2.82 -5.78 4.16
N ILE A 17 -3.42 -6.94 3.87
CA ILE A 17 -4.88 -7.13 3.94
C ILE A 17 -5.42 -6.78 5.33
N SER A 18 -4.73 -7.22 6.39
CA SER A 18 -5.14 -6.95 7.78
C SER A 18 -5.08 -5.46 8.11
N ALA A 19 -4.02 -4.78 7.71
CA ALA A 19 -3.87 -3.33 7.92
C ALA A 19 -4.94 -2.52 7.17
N ILE A 20 -5.25 -2.90 5.93
CA ILE A 20 -6.32 -2.27 5.15
C ILE A 20 -7.67 -2.45 5.85
N LYS A 21 -7.97 -3.68 6.31
CA LYS A 21 -9.22 -3.98 7.03
C LYS A 21 -9.37 -3.22 8.33
N GLU A 22 -8.29 -3.03 9.08
CA GLU A 22 -8.32 -2.29 10.34
C GLU A 22 -8.77 -0.83 10.14
N VAL A 23 -8.29 -0.21 9.07
CA VAL A 23 -8.60 1.18 8.72
C VAL A 23 -9.98 1.31 8.08
N LEU A 24 -10.29 0.48 7.08
CA LEU A 24 -11.52 0.62 6.29
C LEU A 24 -12.74 -0.06 6.91
N LYS A 25 -12.54 -0.98 7.85
CA LYS A 25 -13.59 -1.71 8.59
C LYS A 25 -14.68 -2.25 7.67
N ASP A 26 -15.90 -1.74 7.80
CA ASP A 26 -17.11 -2.14 7.09
C ASP A 26 -17.15 -1.69 5.62
N LYS A 27 -16.24 -0.81 5.19
CA LYS A 27 -16.18 -0.35 3.79
C LYS A 27 -15.44 -1.33 2.87
N ALA A 28 -14.68 -2.26 3.43
CA ALA A 28 -13.81 -3.16 2.68
C ALA A 28 -14.25 -4.63 2.79
N GLU A 29 -14.40 -5.28 1.64
CA GLU A 29 -14.72 -6.69 1.52
C GLU A 29 -13.58 -7.44 0.84
N ILE A 30 -13.20 -8.62 1.36
CA ILE A 30 -12.22 -9.48 0.67
C ILE A 30 -12.97 -10.37 -0.30
N LEU A 31 -12.51 -10.37 -1.55
CA LEU A 31 -13.09 -11.14 -2.62
C LEU A 31 -12.03 -11.98 -3.31
N GLU A 32 -12.45 -13.10 -3.88
CA GLU A 32 -11.63 -13.87 -4.80
C GLU A 32 -11.44 -13.12 -6.13
N LYS A 33 -10.40 -13.47 -6.89
CA LYS A 33 -10.02 -12.78 -8.14
C LYS A 33 -11.14 -12.72 -9.18
N ASP A 34 -11.96 -13.76 -9.24
CA ASP A 34 -13.04 -13.93 -10.21
C ASP A 34 -14.40 -13.40 -9.72
N ALA A 35 -14.42 -12.69 -8.59
CA ALA A 35 -15.65 -12.14 -8.05
C ALA A 35 -16.24 -11.04 -8.95
N ASP A 36 -17.54 -10.79 -8.82
CA ASP A 36 -18.21 -9.66 -9.45
C ASP A 36 -17.84 -8.35 -8.74
N LEU A 37 -17.13 -7.48 -9.46
CA LEU A 37 -16.63 -6.20 -8.95
C LEU A 37 -17.52 -5.01 -9.33
N THR A 38 -18.68 -5.25 -9.97
CA THR A 38 -19.56 -4.19 -10.51
C THR A 38 -20.06 -3.21 -9.44
N ASN A 39 -20.20 -3.67 -8.19
CA ASN A 39 -20.75 -2.88 -7.08
C ASN A 39 -19.69 -2.17 -6.22
N TYR A 40 -18.43 -2.12 -6.67
CA TYR A 40 -17.33 -1.51 -5.92
C TYR A 40 -16.80 -0.27 -6.62
N ASP A 41 -16.42 0.75 -5.85
CA ASP A 41 -15.87 1.99 -6.41
C ASP A 41 -14.36 1.89 -6.60
N LEU A 42 -13.68 1.16 -5.70
CA LEU A 42 -12.23 0.98 -5.70
C LEU A 42 -11.88 -0.51 -5.53
N ILE A 43 -11.00 -1.00 -6.39
CA ILE A 43 -10.42 -2.35 -6.31
C ILE A 43 -8.96 -2.22 -5.86
N VAL A 44 -8.61 -2.96 -4.82
CA VAL A 44 -7.30 -2.93 -4.17
C VAL A 44 -6.64 -4.29 -4.35
N LEU A 45 -5.60 -4.33 -5.19
CA LEU A 45 -4.77 -5.50 -5.38
C LEU A 45 -3.65 -5.51 -4.33
N THR A 46 -3.43 -6.65 -3.69
CA THR A 46 -2.48 -6.79 -2.57
C THR A 46 -1.39 -7.83 -2.81
N GLY A 47 -1.45 -8.58 -3.93
CA GLY A 47 -0.63 -9.77 -4.15
C GLY A 47 0.75 -9.54 -4.77
N TYR A 48 1.18 -8.30 -5.01
CA TYR A 48 2.37 -7.99 -5.81
C TYR A 48 2.36 -8.61 -7.22
N GLU A 49 1.15 -8.94 -7.69
CA GLU A 49 0.92 -9.54 -8.99
C GLU A 49 1.18 -8.50 -10.07
N SER A 50 1.65 -8.97 -11.23
CA SER A 50 1.92 -8.13 -12.39
C SER A 50 0.84 -8.27 -13.48
N ASN A 51 -0.21 -9.04 -13.19
CA ASN A 51 -1.38 -9.24 -14.02
C ASN A 51 -2.66 -9.21 -13.17
N PHE A 52 -3.74 -8.72 -13.75
CA PHE A 52 -5.08 -8.78 -13.17
C PHE A 52 -6.09 -8.82 -14.31
N GLU A 53 -6.55 -10.02 -14.62
CA GLU A 53 -7.50 -10.28 -15.71
C GLU A 53 -8.92 -10.32 -15.12
N ASN A 54 -9.49 -9.14 -14.85
CA ASN A 54 -10.90 -9.00 -14.50
C ASN A 54 -11.53 -7.92 -15.38
N ASN A 55 -12.81 -8.08 -15.73
CA ASN A 55 -13.58 -7.12 -16.50
C ASN A 55 -14.05 -5.94 -15.62
N PHE A 56 -13.11 -5.20 -15.03
CA PHE A 56 -13.42 -3.91 -14.42
C PHE A 56 -13.64 -2.89 -15.54
N THR A 57 -14.72 -2.11 -15.52
CA THR A 57 -15.02 -1.14 -16.58
C THR A 57 -15.00 0.28 -16.09
N ASN A 58 -15.64 0.53 -14.94
CA ASN A 58 -15.77 1.86 -14.35
C ASN A 58 -15.13 1.97 -12.96
N ASN A 59 -14.44 0.92 -12.52
CA ASN A 59 -13.81 0.86 -11.21
C ASN A 59 -12.42 1.51 -11.26
N GLU A 60 -12.06 2.24 -10.21
CA GLU A 60 -10.65 2.58 -10.01
C GLU A 60 -9.92 1.36 -9.47
N VAL A 61 -8.76 1.03 -10.04
CA VAL A 61 -7.96 -0.12 -9.61
C VAL A 61 -6.58 0.37 -9.21
N ILE A 62 -6.15 -0.03 -8.02
CA ILE A 62 -4.80 0.24 -7.52
C ILE A 62 -4.12 -1.05 -7.12
N ASN A 63 -2.81 -1.06 -7.29
CA ASN A 63 -1.95 -2.16 -6.90
C ASN A 63 -0.77 -1.66 -6.08
N ILE A 64 -0.28 -2.53 -5.23
CA ILE A 64 0.99 -2.37 -4.54
C ILE A 64 2.01 -3.29 -5.21
N HIS A 65 3.21 -2.80 -5.46
CA HIS A 65 4.31 -3.53 -6.11
C HIS A 65 5.58 -3.43 -5.25
N PRO A 66 6.33 -4.52 -5.02
CA PRO A 66 7.41 -4.58 -4.04
C PRO A 66 8.75 -4.17 -4.68
N SER A 67 8.74 -3.05 -5.39
CA SER A 67 9.94 -2.37 -5.86
C SER A 67 9.69 -0.87 -5.98
N LEU A 68 10.76 -0.10 -6.20
CA LEU A 68 10.66 1.28 -6.68
C LEU A 68 10.52 1.28 -8.21
N LEU A 69 9.28 1.27 -8.71
CA LEU A 69 9.01 1.37 -10.15
C LEU A 69 9.66 2.63 -10.74
N PRO A 70 10.20 2.57 -11.97
CA PRO A 70 10.09 1.46 -12.93
C PRO A 70 11.08 0.31 -12.76
N ALA A 71 11.93 0.32 -11.71
CA ALA A 71 12.87 -0.78 -11.46
C ALA A 71 12.12 -2.06 -11.06
N PHE A 72 12.60 -3.22 -11.52
CA PHE A 72 12.04 -4.53 -11.17
C PHE A 72 10.52 -4.65 -11.40
N LYS A 73 10.02 -4.11 -12.52
CA LYS A 73 8.59 -4.18 -12.92
C LYS A 73 8.08 -5.60 -13.25
N GLU A 74 8.99 -6.54 -13.40
CA GLU A 74 8.70 -7.92 -13.77
C GLU A 74 8.22 -8.74 -12.57
N GLU A 75 7.77 -9.95 -12.81
CA GLU A 75 7.54 -10.95 -11.76
C GLU A 75 8.80 -11.16 -10.90
N ASP A 76 8.59 -11.55 -9.64
CA ASP A 76 9.62 -11.84 -8.66
C ASP A 76 10.54 -10.64 -8.34
N ALA A 77 9.95 -9.44 -8.27
CA ALA A 77 10.66 -8.19 -8.02
C ALA A 77 11.47 -8.18 -6.71
N ILE A 78 11.01 -8.91 -5.69
CA ILE A 78 11.70 -9.03 -4.39
C ILE A 78 13.04 -9.75 -4.59
N THR A 79 13.02 -10.97 -5.12
CA THR A 79 14.23 -11.76 -5.32
C THR A 79 15.17 -11.09 -6.32
N LYS A 80 14.63 -10.55 -7.43
CA LYS A 80 15.44 -9.85 -8.44
C LYS A 80 16.14 -8.62 -7.88
N SER A 81 15.42 -7.79 -7.11
CA SER A 81 16.03 -6.61 -6.50
C SER A 81 17.11 -7.01 -5.49
N TYR A 82 16.85 -7.98 -4.63
CA TYR A 82 17.85 -8.50 -3.70
C TYR A 82 19.11 -9.03 -4.39
N LEU A 83 18.95 -9.90 -5.39
CA LEU A 83 20.08 -10.53 -6.11
C LEU A 83 20.86 -9.55 -6.99
N SER A 84 20.25 -8.45 -7.42
CA SER A 84 20.94 -7.41 -8.21
C SER A 84 21.99 -6.63 -7.42
N GLY A 85 21.98 -6.74 -6.09
CA GLY A 85 22.94 -6.07 -5.21
C GLY A 85 22.65 -4.59 -4.96
N VAL A 86 21.46 -4.09 -5.35
CA VAL A 86 21.03 -2.72 -4.99
C VAL A 86 21.00 -2.56 -3.47
N LYS A 87 21.32 -1.36 -3.00
CA LYS A 87 21.26 -1.01 -1.56
C LYS A 87 19.95 -0.35 -1.15
N VAL A 88 19.13 0.01 -2.14
CA VAL A 88 17.83 0.63 -1.96
C VAL A 88 16.87 -0.02 -2.96
N SER A 89 15.79 -0.58 -2.43
CA SER A 89 14.59 -0.96 -3.16
C SER A 89 13.40 -0.26 -2.50
N GLY A 90 12.20 -0.81 -2.52
CA GLY A 90 11.07 -0.22 -1.84
C GLY A 90 9.72 -0.76 -2.29
N VAL A 91 8.68 0.00 -1.98
CA VAL A 91 7.30 -0.32 -2.31
C VAL A 91 6.73 0.82 -3.14
N THR A 92 6.00 0.48 -4.20
CA THR A 92 5.25 1.43 -5.03
C THR A 92 3.78 1.10 -5.01
N ILE A 93 2.92 2.11 -4.79
CA ILE A 93 1.48 2.02 -5.03
C ILE A 93 1.18 2.77 -6.32
N HIS A 94 0.49 2.13 -7.25
CA HIS A 94 0.17 2.69 -8.56
C HIS A 94 -1.26 2.37 -8.99
N LYS A 95 -1.77 3.14 -9.95
CA LYS A 95 -3.00 2.79 -10.66
C LYS A 95 -2.77 1.64 -11.63
N VAL A 96 -3.78 0.81 -11.80
CA VAL A 96 -3.83 -0.24 -12.83
C VAL A 96 -4.76 0.25 -13.94
N GLU A 97 -4.25 0.29 -15.16
CA GLU A 97 -5.02 0.63 -16.36
C GLU A 97 -5.14 -0.62 -17.24
N LYS A 98 -6.21 -0.72 -18.04
CA LYS A 98 -6.49 -1.92 -18.85
C LYS A 98 -5.39 -2.22 -19.85
N GLU A 99 -4.91 -1.18 -20.52
CA GLU A 99 -3.87 -1.30 -21.53
C GLU A 99 -2.46 -1.29 -20.91
N HIS A 100 -2.33 -0.76 -19.68
CA HIS A 100 -1.07 -0.59 -18.98
C HIS A 100 -1.20 -0.92 -17.49
N PHE A 101 -0.79 -2.13 -17.10
CA PHE A 101 -0.89 -2.57 -15.71
C PHE A 101 -0.18 -1.62 -14.72
N PHE A 102 0.99 -1.09 -15.11
CA PHE A 102 1.76 -0.12 -14.34
C PHE A 102 1.44 1.31 -14.78
N GLY A 103 0.30 1.83 -14.32
CA GLY A 103 -0.13 3.20 -14.57
C GLY A 103 0.51 4.22 -13.63
N LYS A 104 -0.20 5.32 -13.38
CA LYS A 104 0.27 6.44 -12.55
C LYS A 104 0.71 5.99 -11.15
N ILE A 105 1.92 6.38 -10.74
CA ILE A 105 2.43 6.22 -9.38
C ILE A 105 1.67 7.15 -8.41
N LEU A 106 1.18 6.58 -7.32
CA LEU A 106 0.44 7.27 -6.26
C LEU A 106 1.31 7.53 -5.04
N ALA A 107 2.13 6.56 -4.65
CA ALA A 107 3.09 6.70 -3.55
C ALA A 107 4.26 5.73 -3.75
N GLN A 108 5.44 6.11 -3.25
CA GLN A 108 6.62 5.25 -3.21
C GLN A 108 7.34 5.42 -1.88
N TYR A 109 7.80 4.32 -1.29
CA TYR A 109 8.57 4.35 -0.06
C TYR A 109 9.82 3.47 -0.18
N PRO A 110 11.02 4.01 0.10
CA PRO A 110 12.26 3.25 -0.03
C PRO A 110 12.44 2.26 1.13
N VAL A 111 13.04 1.11 0.82
CA VAL A 111 13.50 0.11 1.79
C VAL A 111 14.98 -0.13 1.54
N LEU A 112 15.79 -0.01 2.61
CA LEU A 112 17.24 -0.18 2.54
C LEU A 112 17.59 -1.67 2.69
N ILE A 113 18.54 -2.14 1.87
CA ILE A 113 19.08 -3.49 1.98
C ILE A 113 20.47 -3.37 2.61
N GLY A 114 20.55 -3.73 3.89
CA GLY A 114 21.80 -3.75 4.64
C GLY A 114 22.78 -4.80 4.13
N LEU A 115 24.03 -4.72 4.59
CA LEU A 115 25.06 -5.71 4.20
C LEU A 115 24.75 -7.11 4.71
N GLU A 116 24.11 -7.20 5.87
CA GLU A 116 23.77 -8.46 6.55
C GLU A 116 22.28 -8.81 6.42
N THR A 117 21.50 -7.98 5.73
CA THR A 117 20.06 -8.22 5.55
C THR A 117 19.84 -9.49 4.73
N HIS A 118 19.09 -10.42 5.29
CA HIS A 118 18.69 -11.64 4.59
C HIS A 118 17.46 -11.41 3.70
N LEU A 119 17.27 -12.26 2.68
CA LEU A 119 16.14 -12.14 1.75
C LEU A 119 14.78 -12.13 2.45
N GLU A 120 14.61 -12.97 3.48
CA GLU A 120 13.35 -13.05 4.24
C GLU A 120 13.10 -11.78 5.07
N GLU A 121 14.16 -11.19 5.63
CA GLU A 121 14.07 -9.91 6.36
C GLU A 121 13.70 -8.78 5.41
N PHE A 122 14.34 -8.74 4.23
CA PHE A 122 14.01 -7.76 3.20
C PHE A 122 12.55 -7.88 2.73
N LYS A 123 12.06 -9.12 2.54
CA LYS A 123 10.65 -9.38 2.22
C LYS A 123 9.72 -8.89 3.33
N ASP A 124 10.04 -9.22 4.58
CA ASP A 124 9.26 -8.78 5.75
C ASP A 124 9.23 -7.25 5.89
N ASP A 125 10.34 -6.56 5.61
CA ASP A 125 10.42 -5.10 5.62
C ASP A 125 9.55 -4.47 4.52
N LEU A 126 9.54 -5.04 3.32
CA LEU A 126 8.64 -4.62 2.24
C LEU A 126 7.17 -4.80 2.62
N GLU A 127 6.79 -5.95 3.20
CA GLU A 127 5.42 -6.19 3.67
C GLU A 127 5.01 -5.22 4.79
N LYS A 128 5.90 -4.95 5.76
CA LYS A 128 5.66 -3.99 6.85
C LYS A 128 5.47 -2.57 6.31
N VAL A 129 6.32 -2.14 5.39
CA VAL A 129 6.20 -0.84 4.74
C VAL A 129 4.90 -0.76 3.93
N GLY A 130 4.58 -1.79 3.16
CA GLY A 130 3.33 -1.86 2.41
C GLY A 130 2.09 -1.78 3.31
N ALA A 131 2.09 -2.50 4.43
CA ALA A 131 1.00 -2.47 5.41
C ALA A 131 0.79 -1.08 6.05
N ARG A 132 1.84 -0.27 6.18
CA ARG A 132 1.75 1.10 6.69
C ARG A 132 1.36 2.11 5.62
N LEU A 133 1.87 1.94 4.40
CA LEU A 133 1.71 2.91 3.32
C LEU A 133 0.36 2.78 2.61
N TYR A 134 -0.15 1.56 2.44
CA TYR A 134 -1.29 1.32 1.56
C TYR A 134 -2.63 1.83 2.11
N PRO A 135 -2.98 1.61 3.40
CA PRO A 135 -4.23 2.11 3.96
C PRO A 135 -4.44 3.64 3.82
N PRO A 136 -3.49 4.52 4.19
CA PRO A 136 -3.68 5.97 4.06
C PRO A 136 -3.76 6.44 2.61
N VAL A 137 -3.09 5.74 1.68
CA VAL A 137 -3.26 6.01 0.23
C VAL A 137 -4.68 5.67 -0.22
N ILE A 138 -5.23 4.54 0.24
CA ILE A 138 -6.62 4.16 -0.04
C ILE A 138 -7.58 5.20 0.54
N GLU A 139 -7.40 5.62 1.80
CA GLU A 139 -8.23 6.67 2.41
C GLU A 139 -8.18 7.97 1.62
N SER A 140 -6.99 8.37 1.15
CA SER A 140 -6.82 9.57 0.34
C SER A 140 -7.66 9.53 -0.94
N ILE A 141 -7.66 8.39 -1.64
CA ILE A 141 -8.47 8.15 -2.85
C ILE A 141 -9.96 8.15 -2.53
N LEU A 142 -10.37 7.50 -1.43
CA LEU A 142 -11.77 7.48 -1.03
C LEU A 142 -12.30 8.87 -0.72
N ASN A 143 -11.46 9.74 -0.17
CA ASN A 143 -11.77 11.13 0.15
C ASN A 143 -11.57 12.11 -1.01
N ASP A 144 -11.24 11.62 -2.22
CA ASP A 144 -10.93 12.43 -3.40
C ASP A 144 -9.82 13.48 -3.14
N SER A 145 -8.81 13.07 -2.36
CA SER A 145 -7.68 13.90 -1.93
C SER A 145 -6.35 13.32 -2.45
N VAL A 146 -5.32 14.16 -2.52
CA VAL A 146 -3.97 13.73 -2.87
C VAL A 146 -3.28 13.24 -1.61
N PHE A 147 -2.70 12.04 -1.67
CA PHE A 147 -1.88 11.51 -0.58
C PHE A 147 -0.68 12.43 -0.29
N ASP A 148 -0.50 12.78 0.98
CA ASP A 148 0.69 13.47 1.47
C ASP A 148 1.42 12.56 2.47
N PHE A 149 2.75 12.46 2.35
CA PHE A 149 3.55 11.68 3.30
C PHE A 149 3.43 12.20 4.74
N GLN A 150 3.07 13.47 4.94
CA GLN A 150 2.76 14.00 6.26
C GLN A 150 1.62 13.22 6.93
N ASP A 151 0.69 12.64 6.17
CA ASP A 151 -0.42 11.84 6.70
C ASP A 151 0.07 10.55 7.40
N LEU A 152 1.24 10.02 7.02
CA LEU A 152 1.86 8.90 7.73
C LEU A 152 2.37 9.27 9.13
N PHE A 153 2.71 10.53 9.33
CA PHE A 153 3.28 11.05 10.58
C PHE A 153 2.25 11.80 11.43
N LYS A 154 1.05 12.03 10.90
CA LYS A 154 -0.13 12.47 11.65
C LYS A 154 -0.63 11.32 12.52
N ASN A 155 0.15 10.95 13.52
CA ASN A 155 -0.44 10.30 14.69
C ASN A 155 -1.53 11.22 15.24
N PRO A 156 -2.69 10.68 15.69
CA PRO A 156 -3.59 11.43 16.52
C PRO A 156 -2.90 11.59 17.87
N CYS A 157 -1.99 12.55 17.98
CA CYS A 157 -1.77 13.21 19.25
C CYS A 157 -3.12 13.82 19.61
N ASN A 158 -3.90 13.07 20.38
CA ASN A 158 -5.17 13.47 20.95
C ASN A 158 -4.88 14.53 22.03
N HIS A 159 -4.31 15.66 21.63
CA HIS A 159 -4.27 16.85 22.44
C HIS A 159 -5.60 17.56 22.24
N THR A 160 -6.62 17.07 22.93
CA THR A 160 -7.75 17.90 23.30
C THR A 160 -7.20 19.09 24.08
N ASN A 161 -7.28 20.28 23.48
CA ASN A 161 -7.26 21.60 24.12
C ASN A 161 -6.55 21.67 25.49
N GLY A 162 -5.26 21.96 25.49
CA GLY A 162 -4.53 22.30 26.71
C GLY A 162 -3.12 22.77 26.36
N GLY A 163 -2.82 24.02 26.68
CA GLY A 163 -1.62 24.74 26.25
C GLY A 163 -0.31 23.97 26.45
N CYS A 164 0.58 24.11 25.47
CA CYS A 164 1.96 23.67 25.56
C CYS A 164 2.69 24.58 26.55
N ASN A 165 2.79 24.17 27.82
CA ASN A 165 3.71 24.75 28.79
C ASN A 165 4.77 23.69 29.07
N GLY A 166 5.98 23.94 28.56
CA GLY A 166 7.02 22.95 28.36
C GLY A 166 7.36 22.10 29.59
N ASN A 167 7.40 20.78 29.39
CA ASN A 167 8.48 19.91 29.88
C ASN A 167 8.30 18.50 29.27
N CYS A 168 8.86 18.27 28.07
CA CYS A 168 8.98 16.93 27.51
C CYS A 168 10.23 16.25 28.06
N SER A 169 10.09 15.60 29.22
CA SER A 169 11.09 14.68 29.77
C SER A 169 10.47 13.28 29.78
N SER A 170 10.45 12.58 28.64
CA SER A 170 10.33 11.11 28.52
C SER A 170 9.87 10.73 27.11
N CYS A 171 10.79 10.75 26.16
CA CYS A 171 10.79 9.84 25.02
C CYS A 171 12.19 9.24 24.97
N ASN A 172 12.37 8.12 25.67
CA ASN A 172 13.58 7.32 25.52
C ASN A 172 13.53 6.66 24.13
N HIS A 173 14.52 7.01 23.32
CA HIS A 173 14.88 6.32 22.08
C HIS A 173 15.36 4.89 22.36
#